data_AF-A0A924YKN7-F1
#
_entry.id   AF-A0A924YKN7-F1
#
_cell.length_a   1.000
_cell.length_b   1.000
_cell.length_c   1.000
_cell.angle_alpha   90.00
_cell.angle_beta   90.00
_cell.angle_gamma   90.00
#
_symmetry.space_group_name_H-M   'P 1'
#
loop_
_entity.id
_entity.type
_entity.pdbx_description
1 polymer ?
#
loop_
_entity_poly.entity_id
_entity_poly.type
_entity_poly.pdbx_seq_one_letter_code
_entity_poly.pdbx_strand_id
1 'polypeptide(L)'
;MRLLIVTPAPKESRKGNRITAVRWARLLRQLGHRVAIADAFRDQPCDVLIGLHARKSAASIRRFRTIRPDGRLVVVLTGTDLYHDLPQSRAAQRSIELADRLVVLQSRAVDAL
;
A
#
# COMPACT_ATOMS: atom_id res chain seq x y z
N MET A 1 -3.59 9.90 14.38
CA MET A 1 -4.39 9.43 13.22
C MET A 1 -4.53 7.92 13.24
N ARG A 2 -5.56 7.39 12.58
CA ARG A 2 -5.79 5.97 12.29
C ARG A 2 -5.23 5.64 10.91
N LEU A 3 -4.26 4.74 10.83
CA LEU A 3 -3.72 4.23 9.57
C LEU A 3 -4.14 2.78 9.38
N LEU A 4 -4.49 2.44 8.15
CA LEU A 4 -4.66 1.06 7.73
C LEU A 4 -3.55 0.71 6.73
N ILE A 5 -2.75 -0.30 7.05
CA ILE A 5 -1.80 -0.89 6.11
C ILE A 5 -2.46 -2.12 5.48
N VAL A 6 -2.68 -2.09 4.17
CA VAL A 6 -3.12 -3.26 3.40
C VAL A 6 -1.89 -3.94 2.81
N THR A 7 -1.78 -5.24 3.02
CA THR A 7 -0.67 -6.05 2.52
C THR A 7 -1.19 -7.37 1.98
N PRO A 8 -0.76 -7.84 0.80
CA PRO A 8 -1.26 -9.08 0.20
C PRO A 8 -0.76 -10.35 0.93
N ALA A 9 0.01 -10.18 2.00
CA ALA A 9 0.60 -11.28 2.75
C ALA A 9 -0.16 -11.51 4.08
N PRO A 10 -0.66 -12.74 4.34
CA PRO A 10 -1.51 -13.04 5.49
C PRO A 10 -0.78 -12.89 6.84
N LYS A 11 -1.54 -12.96 7.95
CA LYS A 11 -1.13 -12.56 9.29
C LYS A 11 0.21 -13.15 9.77
N GLU A 12 0.50 -14.38 9.36
CA GLU A 12 1.66 -15.19 9.78
C GLU A 12 2.68 -15.41 8.65
N SER A 13 2.51 -14.72 7.53
CA SER A 13 3.43 -14.83 6.41
C SER A 13 4.82 -14.32 6.78
N ARG A 14 5.85 -15.10 6.44
CA ARG A 14 7.26 -14.66 6.53
C ARG A 14 7.72 -13.92 5.27
N LYS A 15 6.82 -13.65 4.31
CA LYS A 15 7.14 -12.93 3.07
C LYS A 15 7.42 -11.44 3.34
N GLY A 16 8.26 -10.83 2.50
CA GLY A 16 8.77 -9.47 2.69
C GLY A 16 7.69 -8.41 2.94
N ASN A 17 6.55 -8.47 2.24
CA ASN A 17 5.46 -7.49 2.41
C ASN A 17 4.82 -7.56 3.81
N ARG A 18 4.76 -8.75 4.44
CA ARG A 18 4.22 -8.88 5.80
C ARG A 18 5.19 -8.31 6.82
N ILE A 19 6.48 -8.67 6.69
CA ILE A 19 7.54 -8.16 7.56
C ILE A 19 7.61 -6.64 7.49
N THR A 20 7.49 -6.06 6.28
CA THR A 20 7.44 -4.61 6.06
C THR A 20 6.23 -3.99 6.76
N ALA A 21 5.02 -4.53 6.57
CA ALA A 21 3.82 -4.02 7.22
C ALA A 21 3.94 -4.02 8.75
N VAL A 22 4.46 -5.10 9.33
CA VAL A 22 4.64 -5.23 10.79
C VAL A 22 5.67 -4.23 11.31
N ARG A 23 6.81 -4.08 10.63
CA ARG A 23 7.85 -3.10 10.99
C ARG A 23 7.31 -1.67 10.93
N TRP A 24 6.64 -1.31 9.83
CA TRP A 24 6.06 0.02 9.65
C TRP A 24 4.97 0.29 10.68
N ALA A 25 4.10 -0.68 10.97
CA ALA A 25 3.09 -0.52 12.01
C ALA A 25 3.71 -0.25 13.38
N ARG A 26 4.83 -0.89 13.73
CA ARG A 26 5.57 -0.59 14.97
C ARG A 26 6.08 0.85 14.99
N LEU A 27 6.76 1.29 13.94
CA LEU A 27 7.32 2.64 13.84
C LEU A 27 6.22 3.72 13.89
N LEU A 28 5.16 3.56 13.10
CA LEU A 28 4.04 4.49 13.06
C LEU A 28 3.28 4.56 14.40
N ARG A 29 3.21 3.44 15.14
CA ARG A 29 2.65 3.43 16.51
C ARG A 29 3.55 4.20 17.49
N GLN A 30 4.88 4.06 17.38
CA GLN A 30 5.84 4.83 18.19
C GLN A 30 5.72 6.34 17.93
N LEU A 31 5.34 6.74 16.72
CA LEU A 31 5.01 8.12 16.36
C LEU A 31 3.61 8.59 16.82
N GLY A 32 2.92 7.82 17.68
CA GLY A 32 1.64 8.20 18.27
C GLY A 32 0.41 7.92 17.40
N HIS A 33 0.53 7.06 16.38
CA HIS A 33 -0.61 6.71 15.53
C HIS A 33 -1.28 5.38 15.92
N ARG A 34 -2.58 5.24 15.61
CA ARG A 34 -3.31 3.98 15.70
C ARG A 34 -3.16 3.25 14.37
N VAL A 35 -2.62 2.04 14.36
CA VAL A 35 -2.32 1.31 13.11
C VAL A 35 -2.95 -0.07 13.12
N ALA A 36 -3.72 -0.38 12.08
CA ALA A 36 -4.21 -1.72 11.77
C ALA A 36 -3.50 -2.27 10.52
N ILE A 37 -3.35 -3.59 10.45
CA ILE A 37 -2.85 -4.27 9.25
C ILE A 37 -3.94 -5.23 8.79
N ALA A 38 -4.32 -5.16 7.51
CA ALA A 38 -5.29 -6.04 6.89
C ALA A 38 -4.73 -6.64 5.59
N ASP A 39 -5.34 -7.73 5.13
CA ASP A 39 -5.10 -8.33 3.82
C ASP A 39 -5.84 -7.58 2.71
N ALA A 40 -6.99 -6.98 3.03
CA ALA A 40 -7.80 -6.18 2.12
C ALA A 40 -8.50 -5.01 2.83
N PHE A 41 -8.73 -3.94 2.07
CA PHE A 41 -9.64 -2.87 2.46
C PHE A 41 -11.09 -3.33 2.27
N ARG A 42 -11.84 -3.32 3.37
CA ARG A 42 -13.27 -3.66 3.49
C ARG A 42 -13.97 -2.54 4.27
N ASP A 43 -13.72 -1.31 3.86
CA ASP A 43 -14.36 -0.09 4.38
C ASP A 43 -14.02 0.23 5.84
N GLN A 44 -12.92 -0.32 6.34
CA GLN A 44 -12.51 -0.08 7.72
C GLN A 44 -12.22 1.42 7.92
N PRO A 45 -12.60 1.98 9.08
CA PRO A 45 -12.35 3.39 9.37
C PRO A 45 -10.84 3.65 9.48
N CYS A 46 -10.31 4.47 8.58
CA CYS A 46 -8.94 4.97 8.62
C CYS A 46 -8.88 6.41 8.11
N ASP A 47 -7.90 7.18 8.57
CA ASP A 47 -7.63 8.53 8.09
C ASP A 47 -6.64 8.49 6.91
N VAL A 48 -5.82 7.41 6.83
CA VAL A 48 -4.88 7.12 5.75
C VAL A 48 -4.89 5.63 5.44
N LEU A 49 -4.97 5.29 4.15
CA LEU A 49 -4.71 3.94 3.64
C LEU A 49 -3.29 3.86 3.08
N ILE A 50 -2.52 2.86 3.51
CA ILE A 50 -1.21 2.52 2.95
C ILE A 50 -1.33 1.16 2.26
N GLY A 51 -1.28 1.15 0.92
CA GLY A 51 -1.27 -0.07 0.13
C GLY A 51 0.15 -0.56 -0.13
N LEU A 52 0.55 -1.68 0.47
CA LEU A 52 1.79 -2.36 0.09
C LEU A 52 1.54 -3.15 -1.18
N HIS A 53 2.36 -2.89 -2.20
CA HIS A 53 2.34 -3.52 -3.51
C HIS A 53 1.20 -3.03 -4.41
N ALA A 54 1.52 -2.23 -5.44
CA ALA A 54 0.54 -1.59 -6.32
C ALA A 54 -0.38 -2.59 -7.00
N ARG A 55 0.17 -3.63 -7.65
CA ARG A 55 -0.67 -4.64 -8.32
C ARG A 55 -1.53 -5.44 -7.33
N LYS A 56 -0.91 -6.02 -6.31
CA LYS A 56 -1.61 -6.97 -5.42
C LYS A 56 -2.60 -6.29 -4.48
N SER A 57 -2.42 -5.00 -4.19
CA SER A 57 -3.37 -4.19 -3.41
C SER A 57 -4.37 -3.42 -4.28
N ALA A 58 -4.34 -3.56 -5.61
CA ALA A 58 -5.15 -2.78 -6.55
C ALA A 58 -6.67 -2.80 -6.25
N ALA A 59 -7.21 -3.96 -5.84
CA ALA A 59 -8.63 -4.06 -5.47
C ALA A 59 -8.98 -3.19 -4.25
N SER A 60 -8.11 -3.17 -3.25
CA SER A 60 -8.27 -2.35 -2.05
C SER A 60 -8.10 -0.86 -2.35
N ILE A 61 -7.11 -0.53 -3.18
CA ILE A 61 -6.80 0.84 -3.62
C ILE A 61 -7.98 1.43 -4.39
N ARG A 62 -8.48 0.70 -5.40
CA ARG A 62 -9.64 1.12 -6.18
C ARG A 62 -10.87 1.32 -5.30
N ARG A 63 -11.18 0.35 -4.44
CA ARG A 63 -12.32 0.43 -3.52
C ARG A 63 -12.21 1.64 -2.59
N PHE A 64 -11.03 1.88 -2.02
CA PHE A 64 -10.79 3.03 -1.16
C PHE A 64 -11.04 4.34 -1.88
N ARG A 65 -10.50 4.52 -3.09
CA ARG A 65 -10.71 5.76 -3.85
C ARG A 65 -12.17 5.93 -4.29
N THR A 66 -12.89 4.86 -4.61
CA THR A 66 -14.33 4.94 -4.92
C THR A 66 -15.15 5.42 -3.73
N ILE A 67 -14.87 4.91 -2.53
CA ILE A 67 -15.66 5.23 -1.32
C ILE A 67 -15.19 6.53 -0.67
N ARG A 68 -13.93 6.89 -0.87
CA ARG A 68 -13.31 8.11 -0.36
C ARG A 68 -12.53 8.80 -1.47
N PRO A 69 -13.20 9.55 -2.35
CA PRO A 69 -12.56 10.28 -3.44
C PRO A 69 -11.43 11.19 -2.95
N ASP A 70 -11.61 11.84 -1.80
CA ASP A 70 -10.62 12.73 -1.17
C ASP A 70 -9.83 12.07 -0.02
N GLY A 71 -9.95 10.74 0.12
CA GLY A 71 -9.25 9.97 1.14
C GLY A 71 -7.73 9.95 0.90
N ARG A 72 -6.94 10.03 1.96
CA ARG A 72 -5.47 9.98 1.86
C ARG A 72 -4.99 8.57 1.57
N LEU A 73 -4.37 8.38 0.40
CA LEU A 73 -3.89 7.11 -0.12
C LEU A 73 -2.39 7.18 -0.41
N VAL A 74 -1.63 6.32 0.26
CA VAL A 74 -0.21 6.07 -0.01
C VAL A 74 -0.06 4.70 -0.66
N VAL A 75 0.67 4.62 -1.76
CA VAL A 75 1.01 3.34 -2.41
C VAL A 75 2.52 3.11 -2.31
N VAL A 76 2.89 1.94 -1.80
CA VAL A 76 4.28 1.53 -1.67
C VAL A 76 4.60 0.54 -2.78
N LEU A 77 5.53 0.92 -3.65
CA LEU A 77 6.01 0.07 -4.74
C LEU A 77 7.04 -0.91 -4.17
N THR A 78 6.70 -2.19 -4.22
CA THR A 78 7.54 -3.28 -3.69
C THR A 78 8.37 -3.90 -4.81
N GLY A 79 9.30 -4.81 -4.47
CA GLY A 79 10.23 -5.38 -5.45
C GLY A 79 9.54 -5.97 -6.69
N THR A 80 8.48 -6.77 -6.51
CA THR A 80 7.77 -7.35 -7.66
C THR A 80 6.91 -6.35 -8.43
N ASP A 81 6.55 -5.19 -7.85
CA ASP A 81 5.98 -4.10 -8.66
C ASP A 81 7.02 -3.59 -9.66
N LEU A 82 8.18 -3.17 -9.14
CA LEU A 82 9.19 -2.47 -9.94
C LEU A 82 9.84 -3.35 -11.00
N TYR A 83 10.18 -4.59 -10.65
CA TYR A 83 11.00 -5.44 -11.51
C TYR A 83 10.21 -6.42 -12.38
N HIS A 84 8.89 -6.51 -12.21
CA HIS A 84 8.07 -7.50 -12.91
C HIS A 84 6.71 -6.96 -13.34
N ASP A 85 5.94 -6.40 -12.41
CA ASP A 85 4.53 -6.12 -12.68
C ASP A 85 4.27 -4.80 -13.41
N LEU A 86 4.99 -3.71 -13.10
CA LEU A 86 4.68 -2.37 -13.62
C LEU A 86 4.67 -2.25 -15.16
N PRO A 87 5.60 -2.86 -15.91
CA PRO A 87 5.62 -2.71 -17.37
C PRO A 87 4.37 -3.29 -18.07
N GLN A 88 3.68 -4.24 -17.43
CA GLN A 88 2.60 -5.01 -18.07
C GLN A 88 1.26 -4.93 -17.32
N SER A 89 1.25 -4.42 -16.10
CA SER A 89 0.06 -4.45 -15.25
C SER A 89 -0.69 -3.12 -15.24
N ARG A 90 -1.77 -3.05 -16.03
CA ARG A 90 -2.75 -1.95 -15.97
C ARG A 90 -3.28 -1.70 -14.56
N ALA A 91 -3.42 -2.76 -13.75
CA ALA A 91 -3.87 -2.65 -12.36
C ALA A 91 -2.84 -1.95 -11.46
N ALA A 92 -1.54 -2.19 -11.69
CA ALA A 92 -0.46 -1.52 -10.97
C ALA A 92 -0.36 -0.05 -11.40
N GLN A 93 -0.38 0.22 -12.71
CA GLN A 93 -0.40 1.57 -13.28
C GLN A 93 -1.56 2.39 -12.73
N ARG A 94 -2.77 1.84 -12.74
CA ARG A 94 -3.95 2.52 -12.18
C ARG A 94 -3.81 2.78 -10.68
N SER A 95 -3.16 1.88 -9.93
CA SER A 95 -2.92 2.08 -8.50
C SER A 95 -1.95 3.23 -8.23
N ILE A 96 -0.96 3.43 -9.11
CA ILE A 96 -0.05 4.58 -9.06
C ILE A 96 -0.81 5.88 -9.33
N GLU A 97 -1.60 5.94 -10.40
CA GLU A 97 -2.41 7.12 -10.75
C GLU A 97 -3.36 7.55 -9.63
N LEU A 98 -3.91 6.59 -8.89
CA LEU A 98 -4.85 6.85 -7.80
C LEU A 98 -4.16 7.32 -6.52
N ALA A 99 -2.84 7.17 -6.37
CA ALA A 99 -2.13 7.46 -5.13
C ALA A 99 -1.87 8.96 -4.95
N ASP A 100 -2.04 9.47 -3.73
CA ASP A 100 -1.64 10.85 -3.41
C ASP A 100 -0.12 10.94 -3.18
N ARG A 101 0.48 9.85 -2.69
CA ARG A 101 1.92 9.71 -2.46
C ARG A 101 2.38 8.30 -2.83
N LEU A 102 3.55 8.25 -3.45
CA LEU A 102 4.26 7.01 -3.72
C LEU A 102 5.46 6.87 -2.78
N VAL A 103 5.70 5.65 -2.31
CA VAL A 103 6.95 5.28 -1.66
C VAL A 103 7.65 4.23 -2.50
N VAL A 104 8.91 4.49 -2.83
CA VAL A 104 9.76 3.60 -3.64
C VAL A 104 10.95 3.12 -2.83
N LEU A 105 11.49 1.95 -3.20
CA LEU A 105 12.61 1.34 -2.48
C LEU A 105 13.96 1.99 -2.77
N GLN A 106 14.07 2.69 -3.91
CA GLN A 106 15.30 3.26 -4.43
C GLN A 106 14.98 4.34 -5.48
N SER A 107 15.89 5.26 -5.75
CA SER A 107 15.66 6.44 -6.60
C SER A 107 15.36 6.13 -8.07
N ARG A 108 16.06 5.16 -8.68
CA ARG A 108 15.81 4.68 -10.05
C ARG A 108 14.43 4.05 -10.26
N ALA A 109 13.65 3.82 -9.20
CA ALA A 109 12.29 3.32 -9.34
C ALA A 109 11.39 4.34 -10.05
N VAL A 110 11.74 5.63 -9.96
CA VAL A 110 11.04 6.72 -10.64
C VAL A 110 11.16 6.60 -12.16
N ASP A 111 12.26 6.04 -12.66
CA ASP A 111 12.48 5.82 -14.10
C ASP A 111 11.49 4.80 -14.71
N ALA A 112 10.79 4.03 -13.87
CA ALA A 112 9.83 3.00 -14.25
C ALA A 112 8.36 3.43 -14.07
N LEU A 113 8.11 4.69 -13.69
CA LEU A 113 6.78 5.28 -13.50
C LEU A 113 6.34 6.03 -14.75
#